data_AF-A0A9D9VNX4-F1
#
_entry.id   AF-A0A9D9VNX4-F1
#
_cell.length_a   1.000
_cell.length_b   1.000
_cell.length_c   1.000
_cell.angle_alpha   90.00
_cell.angle_beta   90.00
_cell.angle_gamma   90.00
#
_symmetry.space_group_name_H-M   'P 1'
#
loop_
_entity.id
_entity.type
_entity.pdbx_description
1 polymer ?
#
loop_
_entity_poly.entity_id
_entity_poly.type
_entity_poly.pdbx_seq_one_letter_code
_entity_poly.pdbx_strand_id
1 'polypeptide(L)'
;MFFLFILAIVSVWVVYSTVNGGQQTPKRPPLPTVRDAKRLALERAIRSIAGKDIAEEKMKALTIESPNVLITARAGAGKTLVIATKAALAVRTGTKPQNTLSLCFNRSAAMELGNRIAAYGAKNAPTATFHSLAFAIFRSRKNTLIFSAQQHALTRTLLTGKAEKRAKETEADPIDELVTDVLTFISSAKHKGLSVSEIWARCGGLGDLATQVASLYAAYTNHLSTHGLMDFDDLIANATVQLRALPRLPVIRLNGNACDLNALRLVSIDECQDLSPAFFHLIQALRDRNSSMGVYAVGDAWQSINSFAGSSLEYFNHFERYFPQAIRSTLLTNYRSCKAIVDNSNKWMKGLGEGGIALREGGSVENLKISCRGIGGVSVHETLKELVARERDRSVLVLARRNICHGKDLTSWQTELSRLHADVRVKTVHAAKGSEADVVLFLKEPGTGGGRLACLNGLLGIMDAEVEAEERRLEYVALTRARQRLVVVK
;
A
#
# COMPACT_ATOMS: atom_id res chain seq x y z
N MET A 1 37.59 -20.22 -10.38
CA MET A 1 37.92 -18.82 -10.72
C MET A 1 38.35 -17.96 -9.52
N PHE A 2 37.78 -18.14 -8.32
CA PHE A 2 38.13 -17.35 -7.11
C PHE A 2 39.55 -17.61 -6.55
N PHE A 3 40.06 -18.84 -6.67
CA PHE A 3 41.39 -19.22 -6.18
C PHE A 3 42.55 -18.61 -7.02
N LEU A 4 42.33 -18.44 -8.33
CA LEU A 4 43.31 -17.87 -9.25
C LEU A 4 43.52 -16.36 -9.05
N PHE A 5 42.51 -15.65 -8.55
CA PHE A 5 42.60 -14.20 -8.30
C PHE A 5 43.47 -13.87 -7.07
N ILE A 6 43.46 -14.73 -6.06
CA ILE A 6 44.29 -14.58 -4.86
C ILE A 6 45.76 -14.88 -5.19
N LEU A 7 46.03 -15.90 -6.02
CA LEU A 7 47.39 -16.26 -6.44
C LEU A 7 48.05 -15.19 -7.34
N ALA A 8 47.28 -14.50 -8.20
CA ALA A 8 47.78 -13.42 -9.05
C ALA A 8 48.25 -12.18 -8.25
N ILE A 9 47.55 -11.87 -7.14
CA ILE A 9 47.92 -10.73 -6.27
C ILE A 9 49.18 -11.06 -5.45
N VAL A 10 49.35 -12.32 -5.05
CA VAL A 10 50.53 -12.78 -4.29
C VAL A 10 51.78 -12.79 -5.16
N SER A 11 51.67 -13.22 -6.42
CA SER A 11 52.82 -13.35 -7.34
C SER A 11 53.37 -12.00 -7.84
N VAL A 12 52.52 -11.00 -8.06
CA VAL A 12 52.96 -9.62 -8.40
C VAL A 12 53.70 -8.96 -7.23
N TRP A 13 53.38 -9.34 -5.98
CA TRP A 13 53.97 -8.72 -4.79
C TRP A 13 55.33 -9.30 -4.38
N VAL A 14 55.58 -10.60 -4.64
CA VAL A 14 56.90 -11.21 -4.42
C VAL A 14 57.97 -10.57 -5.30
N VAL A 15 57.61 -10.15 -6.53
CA VAL A 15 58.54 -9.48 -7.46
C VAL A 15 58.82 -8.02 -7.05
N TYR A 16 57.87 -7.35 -6.39
CA TYR A 16 58.04 -5.94 -5.98
C TYR A 16 58.83 -5.76 -4.68
N SER A 17 58.91 -6.81 -3.86
CA SER A 17 59.49 -6.74 -2.51
C SER A 17 61.00 -7.00 -2.47
N THR A 18 61.60 -7.48 -3.56
CA THR A 18 63.05 -7.72 -3.68
C THR A 18 63.85 -6.52 -4.17
N VAL A 19 63.19 -5.42 -4.58
CA VAL A 19 63.88 -4.30 -5.26
C VAL A 19 64.05 -3.04 -4.39
N ASN A 20 63.28 -2.84 -3.30
CA ASN A 20 63.37 -1.61 -2.51
C ASN A 20 63.57 -1.89 -1.01
N GLY A 21 64.83 -1.88 -0.57
CA GLY A 21 65.18 -1.80 0.85
C GLY A 21 64.95 -0.40 1.40
N GLY A 22 64.38 -0.30 2.61
CA GLY A 22 64.67 0.82 3.51
C GLY A 22 63.64 1.95 3.66
N GLN A 23 62.33 1.74 3.47
CA GLN A 23 61.32 2.71 3.94
C GLN A 23 60.25 2.04 4.81
N GLN A 24 59.98 2.64 5.98
CA GLN A 24 58.85 2.26 6.84
C GLN A 24 57.56 2.34 6.03
N THR A 25 57.00 1.18 5.73
CA THR A 25 55.75 1.08 5.00
C THR A 25 54.60 1.57 5.88
N PRO A 26 53.65 2.37 5.34
CA PRO A 26 52.45 2.72 6.09
C PRO A 26 51.76 1.42 6.53
N LYS A 27 51.42 1.30 7.82
CA LYS A 27 50.70 0.14 8.36
C LYS A 27 49.53 -0.19 7.43
N ARG A 28 49.63 -1.31 6.72
CA ARG A 28 48.56 -1.79 5.82
C ARG A 28 47.26 -1.82 6.63
N PRO A 29 46.15 -1.25 6.12
CA PRO A 29 44.86 -1.52 6.71
C PRO A 29 44.66 -3.04 6.74
N PRO A 30 44.08 -3.59 7.83
CA PRO A 30 43.89 -5.02 7.95
C PRO A 30 43.12 -5.55 6.73
N LEU A 31 43.53 -6.72 6.22
CA LEU A 31 42.84 -7.37 5.11
C LEU A 31 41.36 -7.55 5.50
N PRO A 32 40.41 -7.17 4.62
CA PRO A 32 38.99 -7.29 4.93
C PRO A 32 38.65 -8.75 5.26
N THR A 33 37.87 -8.94 6.32
CA THR A 33 37.41 -10.28 6.70
C THR A 33 36.50 -10.86 5.60
N VAL A 34 36.26 -12.18 5.60
CA VAL A 34 35.31 -12.82 4.66
C VAL A 34 33.93 -12.17 4.71
N ARG A 35 33.53 -11.68 5.89
CA ARG A 35 32.27 -10.94 6.11
C ARG A 35 32.30 -9.59 5.41
N ASP A 36 33.41 -8.87 5.49
CA ASP A 36 33.60 -7.57 4.82
C ASP A 36 33.63 -7.72 3.31
N ALA A 37 34.24 -8.80 2.79
CA ALA A 37 34.26 -9.09 1.36
C ALA A 37 32.87 -9.39 0.80
N LYS A 38 32.06 -10.20 1.51
CA LYS A 38 30.66 -10.48 1.14
C LYS A 38 29.81 -9.21 1.15
N ARG A 39 29.94 -8.40 2.20
CA ARG A 39 29.25 -7.11 2.31
C ARG A 39 29.63 -6.17 1.17
N LEU A 40 30.92 -6.02 0.88
CA LEU A 40 31.39 -5.16 -0.21
C LEU A 40 30.89 -5.61 -1.59
N ALA A 41 30.85 -6.92 -1.83
CA ALA A 41 30.25 -7.48 -3.04
C ALA A 41 28.75 -7.15 -3.14
N LEU A 42 28.02 -7.28 -2.03
CA LEU A 42 26.60 -6.94 -1.95
C LEU A 42 26.34 -5.44 -2.21
N GLU A 43 27.15 -4.56 -1.61
CA GLU A 43 27.03 -3.11 -1.83
C GLU A 43 27.34 -2.72 -3.28
N ARG A 44 28.39 -3.30 -3.88
CA ARG A 44 28.70 -3.11 -5.31
C ARG A 44 27.56 -3.57 -6.21
N ALA A 45 26.98 -4.72 -5.87
CA ALA A 45 25.80 -5.22 -6.54
C ALA A 45 24.68 -4.14 -6.42
N ILE A 46 24.28 -3.76 -5.21
CA ILE A 46 23.21 -2.76 -4.99
C ILE A 46 23.44 -1.49 -5.82
N ARG A 47 24.64 -0.91 -5.80
CA ARG A 47 24.98 0.29 -6.61
C ARG A 47 24.81 0.08 -8.11
N SER A 48 25.08 -1.13 -8.61
CA SER A 48 24.86 -1.49 -10.02
C SER A 48 23.37 -1.63 -10.39
N ILE A 49 22.47 -1.91 -9.43
CA ILE A 49 21.02 -1.99 -9.69
C ILE A 49 20.36 -0.61 -9.52
N ALA A 50 20.60 0.02 -8.39
CA ALA A 50 19.84 1.18 -7.93
C ALA A 50 20.53 2.52 -8.22
N GLY A 51 21.75 2.50 -8.76
CA GLY A 51 22.57 3.68 -9.02
C GLY A 51 23.72 3.85 -8.02
N LYS A 52 24.78 4.53 -8.46
CA LYS A 52 26.00 4.74 -7.67
C LYS A 52 25.76 5.55 -6.39
N ASP A 53 24.85 6.51 -6.47
CA ASP A 53 24.57 7.49 -5.40
C ASP A 53 23.39 7.07 -4.50
N ILE A 54 23.20 5.77 -4.31
CA ILE A 54 22.16 5.27 -3.39
C ILE A 54 22.46 5.75 -1.96
N ALA A 55 21.45 6.36 -1.33
CA ALA A 55 21.57 6.85 0.04
C ALA A 55 21.89 5.75 1.04
N GLU A 56 22.61 6.11 2.10
CA GLU A 56 23.10 5.19 3.13
C GLU A 56 21.96 4.43 3.84
N GLU A 57 20.85 5.11 4.17
CA GLU A 57 19.66 4.49 4.79
C GLU A 57 19.10 3.33 3.94
N LYS A 58 19.09 3.48 2.60
CA LYS A 58 18.63 2.46 1.65
C LYS A 58 19.65 1.34 1.52
N MET A 59 20.95 1.68 1.48
CA MET A 59 22.02 0.69 1.49
C MET A 59 21.95 -0.20 2.73
N LYS A 60 21.76 0.42 3.91
CA LYS A 60 21.56 -0.29 5.18
C LYS A 60 20.33 -1.20 5.09
N ALA A 61 19.19 -0.70 4.64
CA ALA A 61 17.95 -1.48 4.50
C ALA A 61 18.10 -2.70 3.55
N LEU A 62 18.89 -2.59 2.49
CA LEU A 62 19.09 -3.64 1.49
C LEU A 62 20.10 -4.71 1.92
N THR A 63 21.05 -4.33 2.77
CA THR A 63 22.15 -5.19 3.25
C THR A 63 21.82 -5.96 4.54
N ILE A 64 20.61 -5.79 5.10
CA ILE A 64 20.16 -6.56 6.26
C ILE A 64 20.15 -8.06 5.95
N GLU A 65 20.93 -8.81 6.75
CA GLU A 65 21.03 -10.27 6.74
C GLU A 65 20.01 -10.86 7.74
N SER A 66 18.73 -10.83 7.38
CA SER A 66 17.67 -11.56 8.07
C SER A 66 16.68 -12.12 7.04
N PRO A 67 16.10 -13.31 7.28
CA PRO A 67 15.01 -13.81 6.45
C PRO A 67 13.79 -12.89 6.48
N ASN A 68 13.59 -12.14 7.57
CA ASN A 68 12.43 -11.28 7.75
C ASN A 68 12.87 -9.84 8.00
N VAL A 69 12.37 -8.90 7.21
CA VAL A 69 12.73 -7.49 7.32
C VAL A 69 11.48 -6.64 7.13
N LEU A 70 11.31 -5.64 7.99
CA LEU A 70 10.31 -4.60 7.81
C LEU A 70 10.98 -3.23 7.73
N ILE A 71 10.74 -2.53 6.63
CA ILE A 71 11.22 -1.16 6.43
C ILE A 71 10.08 -0.18 6.66
N THR A 72 10.21 0.66 7.69
CA THR A 72 9.31 1.81 7.91
C THR A 72 9.80 2.97 7.06
N ALA A 73 9.07 3.30 5.99
CA ALA A 73 9.51 4.28 5.02
C ALA A 73 8.49 5.41 4.90
N ARG A 74 8.88 6.63 5.28
CA ARG A 74 7.98 7.79 5.23
C ARG A 74 7.59 8.16 3.80
N ALA A 75 6.56 8.98 3.67
CA ALA A 75 6.10 9.47 2.38
C ALA A 75 7.27 10.08 1.59
N GLY A 76 7.40 9.69 0.31
CA GLY A 76 8.47 10.18 -0.55
C GLY A 76 9.87 9.55 -0.31
N ALA A 77 10.01 8.56 0.57
CA ALA A 77 11.32 7.94 0.86
C ALA A 77 11.82 6.92 -0.18
N GLY A 78 10.98 6.55 -1.14
CA GLY A 78 11.33 5.61 -2.20
C GLY A 78 11.14 4.13 -1.82
N LYS A 79 9.97 3.79 -1.25
CA LYS A 79 9.56 2.41 -0.91
C LYS A 79 9.77 1.43 -2.08
N THR A 80 9.18 1.77 -3.22
CA THR A 80 9.18 0.95 -4.44
C THR A 80 10.59 0.70 -4.97
N LEU A 81 11.50 1.68 -4.84
CA LEU A 81 12.92 1.51 -5.20
C LEU A 81 13.57 0.40 -4.37
N VAL A 82 13.36 0.41 -3.06
CA VAL A 82 13.99 -0.56 -2.15
C VAL A 82 13.41 -1.96 -2.36
N ILE A 83 12.08 -2.09 -2.51
CA ILE A 83 11.45 -3.38 -2.82
C ILE A 83 11.99 -3.95 -4.14
N ALA A 84 11.96 -3.14 -5.21
CA ALA A 84 12.40 -3.60 -6.52
C ALA A 84 13.88 -4.00 -6.52
N THR A 85 14.71 -3.21 -5.83
CA THR A 85 16.14 -3.50 -5.68
C THR A 85 16.35 -4.79 -4.89
N LYS A 86 15.61 -5.05 -3.82
CA LYS A 86 15.74 -6.27 -3.01
C LYS A 86 15.37 -7.52 -3.81
N ALA A 87 14.26 -7.48 -4.55
CA ALA A 87 13.85 -8.59 -5.42
C ALA A 87 14.90 -8.88 -6.50
N ALA A 88 15.39 -7.83 -7.19
CA ALA A 88 16.42 -7.98 -8.20
C ALA A 88 17.77 -8.46 -7.63
N LEU A 89 18.12 -7.97 -6.43
CA LEU A 89 19.31 -8.40 -5.71
C LEU A 89 19.26 -9.89 -5.39
N ALA A 90 18.12 -10.38 -4.86
CA ALA A 90 17.93 -11.79 -4.54
C ALA A 90 18.14 -12.69 -5.77
N VAL A 91 17.62 -12.28 -6.94
CA VAL A 91 17.83 -12.99 -8.20
C VAL A 91 19.30 -12.99 -8.60
N ARG A 92 19.97 -11.83 -8.57
CA ARG A 92 21.37 -11.74 -8.94
C ARG A 92 22.31 -12.50 -8.00
N THR A 93 21.93 -12.65 -6.73
CA THR A 93 22.68 -13.45 -5.76
C THR A 93 22.35 -14.95 -5.84
N GLY A 94 21.56 -15.40 -6.82
CA GLY A 94 21.37 -16.82 -7.14
C GLY A 94 19.95 -17.38 -6.92
N THR A 95 18.99 -16.56 -6.46
CA THR A 95 17.60 -17.02 -6.37
C THR A 95 16.99 -17.09 -7.77
N LYS A 96 16.31 -18.20 -8.11
CA LYS A 96 15.58 -18.25 -9.39
C LYS A 96 14.46 -17.20 -9.39
N PRO A 97 14.19 -16.47 -10.49
CA PRO A 97 13.13 -15.45 -10.53
C PRO A 97 11.77 -15.97 -10.05
N GLN A 98 11.39 -17.18 -10.47
CA GLN A 98 10.14 -17.87 -10.07
C GLN A 98 10.05 -18.23 -8.57
N ASN A 99 11.15 -18.10 -7.83
CA ASN A 99 11.24 -18.33 -6.39
C ASN A 99 11.27 -17.00 -5.60
N THR A 100 11.04 -15.88 -6.28
CA THR A 100 10.74 -14.59 -5.67
C THR A 100 9.27 -14.25 -5.93
N LEU A 101 8.63 -13.47 -5.07
CA LEU A 101 7.27 -12.97 -5.30
C LEU A 101 7.17 -11.56 -4.71
N SER A 102 6.60 -10.62 -5.46
CA SER A 102 6.33 -9.27 -4.96
C SER A 102 4.83 -9.01 -4.95
N LEU A 103 4.29 -8.58 -3.81
CA LEU A 103 2.86 -8.40 -3.57
C LEU A 103 2.50 -6.94 -3.36
N CYS A 104 1.44 -6.51 -4.02
CA CYS A 104 0.84 -5.18 -3.90
C CYS A 104 -0.67 -5.30 -3.64
N PHE A 105 -1.32 -4.18 -3.31
CA PHE A 105 -2.77 -4.16 -3.06
C PHE A 105 -3.61 -3.84 -4.29
N ASN A 106 -3.03 -3.18 -5.30
CA ASN A 106 -3.71 -2.81 -6.54
C ASN A 106 -2.90 -3.19 -7.79
N ARG A 107 -3.59 -3.30 -8.92
CA ARG A 107 -2.99 -3.77 -10.19
C ARG A 107 -1.96 -2.80 -10.74
N SER A 108 -2.17 -1.49 -10.64
CA SER A 108 -1.23 -0.49 -11.17
C SER A 108 0.11 -0.52 -10.43
N ALA A 109 0.09 -0.62 -9.10
CA ALA A 109 1.30 -0.78 -8.27
C ALA A 109 2.03 -2.09 -8.60
N ALA A 110 1.29 -3.21 -8.74
CA ALA A 110 1.89 -4.48 -9.14
C ALA A 110 2.56 -4.41 -10.53
N MET A 111 1.94 -3.74 -11.50
CA MET A 111 2.52 -3.53 -12.83
C MET A 111 3.76 -2.64 -12.78
N GLU A 112 3.71 -1.49 -12.09
CA GLU A 112 4.85 -0.58 -11.96
C GLU A 112 6.04 -1.28 -11.28
N LEU A 113 5.79 -1.95 -10.16
CA LEU A 113 6.82 -2.67 -9.42
C LEU A 113 7.42 -3.81 -10.27
N GLY A 114 6.59 -4.58 -10.96
CA GLY A 114 7.04 -5.66 -11.85
C GLY A 114 7.93 -5.14 -12.99
N ASN A 115 7.53 -4.04 -13.64
CA ASN A 115 8.32 -3.40 -14.69
C ASN A 115 9.68 -2.93 -14.16
N ARG A 116 9.71 -2.35 -12.95
CA ARG A 116 10.94 -1.89 -12.31
C ARG A 116 11.88 -3.05 -11.95
N ILE A 117 11.34 -4.14 -11.39
CA ILE A 117 12.11 -5.36 -11.08
C ILE A 117 12.71 -5.95 -12.36
N ALA A 118 11.94 -6.02 -13.44
CA ALA A 118 12.41 -6.50 -14.73
C ALA A 118 13.52 -5.61 -15.31
N ALA A 119 13.38 -4.28 -15.21
CA ALA A 119 14.40 -3.32 -15.62
C ALA A 119 15.71 -3.46 -14.82
N TYR A 120 15.63 -3.92 -13.57
CA TYR A 120 16.78 -4.22 -12.72
C TYR A 120 17.41 -5.60 -12.97
N GLY A 121 17.01 -6.29 -14.05
CA GLY A 121 17.62 -7.53 -14.50
C GLY A 121 16.96 -8.80 -13.94
N ALA A 122 15.91 -8.69 -13.13
CA ALA A 122 15.13 -9.82 -12.64
C ALA A 122 13.89 -10.07 -13.50
N LYS A 123 14.12 -10.28 -14.80
CA LYS A 123 13.06 -10.68 -15.74
C LYS A 123 12.38 -11.95 -15.24
N ASN A 124 11.07 -12.06 -15.46
CA ASN A 124 10.22 -13.18 -15.04
C ASN A 124 10.03 -13.36 -13.52
N ALA A 125 10.51 -12.43 -12.68
CA ALA A 125 10.14 -12.42 -11.27
C ALA A 125 8.64 -12.06 -11.14
N PRO A 126 7.80 -12.93 -10.55
CA PRO A 126 6.37 -12.70 -10.47
C PRO A 126 6.06 -11.54 -9.51
N THR A 127 5.22 -10.63 -9.98
CA THR A 127 4.66 -9.52 -9.19
C THR A 127 3.15 -9.52 -9.40
N ALA A 128 2.38 -9.46 -8.31
CA ALA A 128 0.93 -9.62 -8.36
C ALA A 128 0.23 -8.87 -7.22
N THR A 129 -1.09 -8.78 -7.28
CA THR A 129 -1.89 -8.41 -6.10
C THR A 129 -2.18 -9.63 -5.23
N PHE A 130 -2.57 -9.40 -3.96
CA PHE A 130 -3.06 -10.47 -3.09
C PHE A 130 -4.25 -11.24 -3.71
N HIS A 131 -5.20 -10.52 -4.33
CA HIS A 131 -6.32 -11.13 -5.03
C HIS A 131 -5.88 -11.98 -6.23
N SER A 132 -4.91 -11.51 -7.02
CA SER A 132 -4.35 -12.29 -8.13
C SER A 132 -3.64 -13.54 -7.65
N LEU A 133 -2.92 -13.46 -6.52
CA LEU A 133 -2.31 -14.62 -5.87
C LEU A 133 -3.38 -15.64 -5.44
N ALA A 134 -4.40 -15.19 -4.69
CA ALA A 134 -5.48 -16.06 -4.24
C ALA A 134 -6.25 -16.70 -5.40
N PHE A 135 -6.54 -15.94 -6.45
CA PHE A 135 -7.16 -16.45 -7.68
C PHE A 135 -6.33 -17.54 -8.35
N ALA A 136 -5.00 -17.35 -8.43
CA ALA A 136 -4.11 -18.32 -9.06
C ALA A 136 -3.92 -19.61 -8.22
N ILE A 137 -4.11 -19.51 -6.90
CA ILE A 137 -4.09 -20.63 -5.96
C ILE A 137 -5.42 -21.40 -5.99
N PHE A 138 -6.54 -20.67 -5.95
CA PHE A 138 -7.86 -21.26 -5.80
C PHE A 138 -8.28 -21.98 -7.08
N ARG A 139 -8.60 -23.28 -6.96
CA ARG A 139 -8.88 -24.16 -8.12
C ARG A 139 -10.22 -24.89 -8.01
N SER A 140 -11.24 -24.26 -7.42
CA SER A 140 -12.59 -24.84 -7.38
C SER A 140 -13.34 -24.60 -8.69
N ARG A 141 -13.93 -25.66 -9.26
CA ARG A 141 -14.92 -25.54 -10.35
C ARG A 141 -16.36 -25.37 -9.84
N LYS A 142 -16.59 -25.48 -8.53
CA LYS A 142 -17.93 -25.44 -7.93
C LYS A 142 -18.39 -24.02 -7.59
N ASN A 143 -17.44 -23.08 -7.43
CA ASN A 143 -17.76 -21.72 -7.02
C ASN A 143 -17.56 -20.74 -8.18
N THR A 144 -18.53 -19.85 -8.36
CA THR A 144 -18.47 -18.77 -9.35
C THR A 144 -18.16 -17.44 -8.66
N LEU A 145 -17.10 -16.76 -9.11
CA LEU A 145 -16.73 -15.45 -8.57
C LEU A 145 -17.69 -14.36 -9.08
N ILE A 146 -18.26 -13.57 -8.18
CA ILE A 146 -19.04 -12.37 -8.50
C ILE A 146 -18.19 -11.10 -8.32
N PHE A 147 -18.33 -10.16 -9.26
CA PHE A 147 -17.60 -8.89 -9.24
C PHE A 147 -18.46 -7.77 -8.65
N SER A 148 -17.88 -6.57 -8.51
CA SER A 148 -18.50 -5.44 -7.82
C SER A 148 -19.89 -5.08 -8.35
N ALA A 149 -20.13 -5.15 -9.67
CA ALA A 149 -21.44 -4.87 -10.25
C ALA A 149 -22.51 -5.90 -9.82
N GLN A 150 -22.16 -7.19 -9.81
CA GLN A 150 -23.06 -8.24 -9.34
C GLN A 150 -23.29 -8.16 -7.82
N GLN A 151 -22.26 -7.85 -7.04
CA GLN A 151 -22.36 -7.65 -5.60
C GLN A 151 -23.29 -6.48 -5.25
N HIS A 152 -23.18 -5.38 -5.99
CA HIS A 152 -24.03 -4.21 -5.85
C HIS A 152 -25.50 -4.54 -6.17
N ALA A 153 -25.76 -5.16 -7.33
CA ALA A 153 -27.11 -5.56 -7.72
C ALA A 153 -27.74 -6.55 -6.72
N LEU A 154 -26.97 -7.52 -6.21
CA LEU A 154 -27.42 -8.46 -5.19
C LEU A 154 -27.78 -7.73 -3.89
N THR A 155 -26.89 -6.88 -3.39
CA THR A 155 -27.09 -6.15 -2.13
C THR A 155 -28.30 -5.21 -2.21
N ARG A 156 -28.47 -4.51 -3.34
CA ARG A 156 -29.65 -3.68 -3.60
C ARG A 156 -30.95 -4.50 -3.64
N THR A 157 -30.91 -5.69 -4.25
CA THR A 157 -32.05 -6.61 -4.28
C THR A 157 -32.42 -7.08 -2.86
N LEU A 158 -31.42 -7.43 -2.05
CA LEU A 158 -31.63 -7.85 -0.65
C LEU A 158 -32.14 -6.70 0.23
N LEU A 159 -31.70 -5.47 -0.02
CA LEU A 159 -32.17 -4.28 0.69
C LEU A 159 -33.60 -3.89 0.35
N THR A 160 -33.98 -3.98 -0.93
CA THR A 160 -35.25 -3.40 -1.43
C THR A 160 -36.33 -4.44 -1.73
N GLY A 161 -35.98 -5.72 -1.79
CA GLY A 161 -36.87 -6.81 -2.23
C GLY A 161 -37.20 -6.78 -3.72
N LYS A 162 -36.64 -5.86 -4.51
CA LYS A 162 -36.90 -5.68 -5.94
C LYS A 162 -35.65 -6.04 -6.74
N ALA A 163 -35.78 -7.01 -7.65
CA ALA A 163 -34.71 -7.33 -8.59
C ALA A 163 -34.54 -6.19 -9.62
N GLU A 164 -33.30 -5.78 -9.89
CA GLU A 164 -33.02 -4.76 -10.89
C GLU A 164 -33.33 -5.22 -12.33
N LYS A 165 -33.97 -4.35 -13.11
CA LYS A 165 -33.76 -4.25 -14.56
C LYS A 165 -32.83 -3.04 -14.78
N ARG A 166 -31.64 -3.27 -15.34
CA ARG A 166 -30.57 -2.28 -15.67
C ARG A 166 -30.94 -0.81 -15.40
N ALA A 167 -30.28 -0.19 -14.41
CA ALA A 167 -30.38 1.23 -14.13
C ALA A 167 -29.90 2.10 -15.31
N LYS A 168 -30.62 3.18 -15.60
CA LYS A 168 -30.14 4.30 -16.41
C LYS A 168 -29.29 5.20 -15.51
N GLU A 169 -28.16 5.65 -16.03
CA GLU A 169 -27.28 6.63 -15.38
C GLU A 169 -28.01 7.97 -15.22
N THR A 170 -28.40 8.28 -13.99
CA THR A 170 -28.86 9.61 -13.53
C THR A 170 -28.46 9.77 -12.06
N GLU A 171 -28.62 10.97 -11.49
CA GLU A 171 -28.18 11.44 -10.16
C GLU A 171 -28.04 10.39 -9.04
N ALA A 172 -27.10 10.64 -8.11
CA ALA A 172 -26.80 9.76 -6.97
C ALA A 172 -28.07 9.34 -6.20
N ASP A 173 -28.47 8.08 -6.36
CA ASP A 173 -29.58 7.47 -5.63
C ASP A 173 -29.16 7.24 -4.17
N PRO A 174 -29.88 7.77 -3.16
CA PRO A 174 -29.59 7.51 -1.74
C PRO A 174 -29.47 6.03 -1.37
N ILE A 175 -30.13 5.14 -2.13
CA ILE A 175 -30.03 3.69 -1.96
C ILE A 175 -28.65 3.19 -2.40
N ASP A 176 -28.04 3.74 -3.46
CA ASP A 176 -26.73 3.30 -3.93
C ASP A 176 -25.60 3.66 -2.96
N GLU A 177 -25.73 4.81 -2.27
CA GLU A 177 -24.82 5.14 -1.16
C GLU A 177 -24.95 4.13 -0.02
N LEU A 178 -26.17 3.73 0.34
CA LEU A 178 -26.40 2.72 1.37
C LEU A 178 -25.85 1.35 0.95
N VAL A 179 -26.05 0.94 -0.30
CA VAL A 179 -25.49 -0.32 -0.85
C VAL A 179 -23.97 -0.30 -0.76
N THR A 180 -23.34 0.81 -1.12
CA THR A 180 -21.88 0.96 -1.06
C THR A 180 -21.36 0.86 0.37
N ASP A 181 -22.02 1.52 1.33
CA ASP A 181 -21.66 1.45 2.74
C ASP A 181 -21.81 0.02 3.31
N VAL A 182 -22.89 -0.69 2.93
CA VAL A 182 -23.08 -2.08 3.35
C VAL A 182 -22.04 -3.00 2.73
N LEU A 183 -21.74 -2.89 1.44
CA LEU A 183 -20.70 -3.71 0.81
C LEU A 183 -19.33 -3.48 1.44
N THR A 184 -19.02 -2.22 1.78
CA THR A 184 -17.81 -1.87 2.52
C THR A 184 -17.80 -2.53 3.90
N PHE A 185 -18.92 -2.50 4.61
CA PHE A 185 -19.08 -3.20 5.89
C PHE A 185 -18.88 -4.71 5.76
N ILE A 186 -19.54 -5.36 4.79
CA ILE A 186 -19.44 -6.80 4.54
C ILE A 186 -18.00 -7.19 4.26
N SER A 187 -17.32 -6.45 3.38
CA SER A 187 -15.93 -6.72 3.05
C SER A 187 -15.02 -6.58 4.28
N SER A 188 -15.19 -5.50 5.05
CA SER A 188 -14.50 -5.32 6.33
C SER A 188 -14.74 -6.45 7.32
N ALA A 189 -15.99 -6.89 7.48
CA ALA A 189 -16.34 -7.98 8.38
C ALA A 189 -15.65 -9.29 7.96
N LYS A 190 -15.67 -9.63 6.67
CA LYS A 190 -14.98 -10.80 6.11
C LYS A 190 -13.46 -10.70 6.25
N HIS A 191 -12.87 -9.54 5.97
CA HIS A 191 -11.44 -9.30 6.14
C HIS A 191 -10.97 -9.48 7.60
N LYS A 192 -11.81 -9.10 8.57
CA LYS A 192 -11.61 -9.32 10.01
C LYS A 192 -11.94 -10.76 10.46
N GLY A 193 -12.54 -11.57 9.59
CA GLY A 193 -12.97 -12.94 9.92
C GLY A 193 -14.21 -13.00 10.82
N LEU A 194 -15.02 -11.94 10.86
CA LEU A 194 -16.22 -11.87 11.70
C LEU A 194 -17.36 -12.68 11.11
N SER A 195 -17.81 -13.67 11.87
CA SER A 195 -18.99 -14.47 11.56
C SER A 195 -20.28 -13.68 11.75
N VAL A 196 -21.36 -14.18 11.14
CA VAL A 196 -22.71 -13.61 11.29
C VAL A 196 -23.12 -13.56 12.77
N SER A 197 -22.84 -14.61 13.55
CA SER A 197 -23.17 -14.66 14.99
C SER A 197 -22.38 -13.63 15.81
N GLU A 198 -21.11 -13.39 15.50
CA GLU A 198 -20.32 -12.34 16.15
C GLU A 198 -20.85 -10.94 15.84
N ILE A 199 -21.29 -10.68 14.60
CA ILE A 199 -21.93 -9.41 14.24
C ILE A 199 -23.26 -9.25 14.98
N TRP A 200 -24.08 -10.29 15.07
CA TRP A 200 -25.32 -10.28 15.84
C TRP A 200 -25.10 -9.98 17.32
N ALA A 201 -24.08 -10.58 17.94
CA ALA A 201 -23.74 -10.35 19.33
C ALA A 201 -23.36 -8.88 19.62
N ARG A 202 -22.89 -8.14 18.60
CA ARG A 202 -22.52 -6.73 18.70
C ARG A 202 -23.66 -5.75 18.42
N CYS A 203 -24.84 -6.22 18.02
CA CYS A 203 -25.98 -5.34 17.73
C CYS A 203 -26.55 -4.66 18.98
N GLY A 204 -26.34 -5.25 20.16
CA GLY A 204 -26.86 -4.72 21.43
C GLY A 204 -26.44 -3.27 21.66
N GLY A 205 -27.41 -2.37 21.81
CA GLY A 205 -27.18 -0.94 22.07
C GLY A 205 -26.86 -0.07 20.85
N LEU A 206 -26.82 -0.63 19.63
CA LEU A 206 -26.54 0.10 18.39
C LEU A 206 -27.79 0.48 17.56
N GLY A 207 -28.98 0.09 18.02
CA GLY A 207 -30.27 0.44 17.41
C GLY A 207 -30.66 -0.43 16.20
N ASP A 208 -31.82 -0.13 15.59
CA ASP A 208 -32.44 -0.96 14.55
C ASP A 208 -31.59 -1.11 13.28
N LEU A 209 -30.82 -0.08 12.94
CA LEU A 209 -29.92 -0.12 11.78
C LEU A 209 -28.88 -1.24 11.92
N ALA A 210 -28.38 -1.49 13.14
CA ALA A 210 -27.41 -2.54 13.38
C ALA A 210 -28.00 -3.93 13.10
N THR A 211 -29.22 -4.19 13.60
CA THR A 211 -29.99 -5.40 13.35
C THR A 211 -30.26 -5.61 11.85
N GLN A 212 -30.59 -4.54 11.12
CA GLN A 212 -30.83 -4.59 9.67
C GLN A 212 -29.55 -4.96 8.90
N VAL A 213 -28.42 -4.32 9.24
CA VAL A 213 -27.12 -4.61 8.62
C VAL A 213 -26.66 -6.04 8.93
N ALA A 214 -26.83 -6.51 10.17
CA ALA A 214 -26.54 -7.89 10.55
C ALA A 214 -27.39 -8.91 9.77
N SER A 215 -28.68 -8.64 9.62
CA SER A 215 -29.60 -9.45 8.80
C SER A 215 -29.17 -9.48 7.34
N LEU A 216 -28.77 -8.33 6.79
CA LEU A 216 -28.32 -8.21 5.41
C LEU A 216 -27.00 -8.94 5.16
N TYR A 217 -26.04 -8.86 6.10
CA TYR A 217 -24.80 -9.64 6.04
C TYR A 217 -25.07 -11.15 6.06
N ALA A 218 -26.01 -11.59 6.91
CA ALA A 218 -26.46 -12.98 6.97
C ALA A 218 -27.10 -13.43 5.65
N ALA A 219 -28.03 -12.63 5.12
CA ALA A 219 -28.72 -12.91 3.87
C ALA A 219 -27.76 -12.96 2.68
N TYR A 220 -26.83 -12.00 2.59
CA TYR A 220 -25.80 -11.93 1.55
C TYR A 220 -24.91 -13.18 1.58
N THR A 221 -24.34 -13.51 2.75
CA THR A 221 -23.44 -14.66 2.89
C THR A 221 -24.16 -15.98 2.61
N ASN A 222 -25.40 -16.13 3.08
CA ASN A 222 -26.23 -17.30 2.80
C ASN A 222 -26.56 -17.41 1.30
N HIS A 223 -26.88 -16.29 0.63
CA HIS A 223 -27.15 -16.27 -0.80
C HIS A 223 -25.92 -16.75 -1.58
N LEU A 224 -24.73 -16.25 -1.25
CA LEU A 224 -23.50 -16.70 -1.92
C LEU A 224 -23.28 -18.21 -1.73
N SER A 225 -23.36 -18.68 -0.49
CA SER A 225 -23.13 -20.09 -0.17
C SER A 225 -24.11 -21.03 -0.87
N THR A 226 -25.41 -20.72 -0.83
CA THR A 226 -26.48 -21.59 -1.39
C THR A 226 -26.45 -21.66 -2.93
N HIS A 227 -25.96 -20.61 -3.59
CA HIS A 227 -25.88 -20.54 -5.05
C HIS A 227 -24.49 -20.92 -5.59
N GLY A 228 -23.57 -21.36 -4.73
CA GLY A 228 -22.18 -21.64 -5.13
C GLY A 228 -21.49 -20.39 -5.70
N LEU A 229 -21.82 -19.21 -5.20
CA LEU A 229 -21.14 -17.96 -5.54
C LEU A 229 -20.08 -17.64 -4.49
N MET A 230 -19.15 -16.76 -4.85
CA MET A 230 -18.16 -16.22 -3.94
C MET A 230 -17.77 -14.80 -4.38
N ASP A 231 -17.40 -13.94 -3.45
CA ASP A 231 -16.77 -12.66 -3.77
C ASP A 231 -15.24 -12.73 -3.60
N PHE A 232 -14.58 -11.58 -3.71
CA PHE A 232 -13.13 -11.50 -3.59
C PHE A 232 -12.62 -11.83 -2.18
N ASP A 233 -13.41 -11.56 -1.15
CA ASP A 233 -12.99 -11.80 0.24
C ASP A 233 -13.08 -13.29 0.56
N ASP A 234 -14.16 -13.94 0.09
CA ASP A 234 -14.29 -15.40 0.13
C ASP A 234 -13.16 -16.10 -0.62
N LEU A 235 -12.74 -15.54 -1.77
CA LEU A 235 -11.62 -16.06 -2.55
C LEU A 235 -10.31 -16.09 -1.74
N ILE A 236 -10.01 -15.03 -0.97
CA ILE A 236 -8.81 -15.00 -0.11
C ILE A 236 -8.90 -16.09 0.98
N ALA A 237 -10.03 -16.17 1.67
CA ALA A 237 -10.25 -17.14 2.73
C ALA A 237 -10.15 -18.58 2.19
N ASN A 238 -10.82 -18.87 1.08
CA ASN A 238 -10.82 -20.19 0.45
C ASN A 238 -9.44 -20.57 -0.09
N ALA A 239 -8.70 -19.63 -0.70
CA ALA A 239 -7.33 -19.88 -1.13
C ALA A 239 -6.42 -20.24 0.06
N THR A 240 -6.60 -19.57 1.20
CA THR A 240 -5.86 -19.86 2.44
C THR A 240 -6.15 -21.27 2.96
N VAL A 241 -7.42 -21.65 3.04
CA VAL A 241 -7.84 -23.00 3.44
C VAL A 241 -7.27 -24.05 2.47
N GLN A 242 -7.39 -23.81 1.17
CA GLN A 242 -6.89 -24.72 0.15
C GLN A 242 -5.37 -24.92 0.26
N LEU A 243 -4.58 -23.84 0.42
CA LEU A 243 -3.12 -23.95 0.61
C LEU A 243 -2.75 -24.84 1.79
N ARG A 244 -3.43 -24.66 2.92
CA ARG A 244 -3.18 -25.46 4.14
C ARG A 244 -3.48 -26.93 3.91
N ALA A 245 -4.47 -27.26 3.08
CA ALA A 245 -4.89 -28.63 2.79
C ALA A 245 -4.10 -29.34 1.67
N LEU A 246 -3.43 -28.60 0.77
CA LEU A 246 -2.71 -29.22 -0.36
C LEU A 246 -1.59 -30.14 0.14
N PRO A 247 -1.28 -31.28 -0.48
CA PRO A 247 -0.14 -32.11 -0.07
C PRO A 247 1.21 -31.43 -0.37
N ARG A 248 1.27 -30.65 -1.45
CA ARG A 248 2.44 -29.87 -1.88
C ARG A 248 1.99 -28.54 -2.46
N LEU A 249 2.75 -27.47 -2.18
CA LEU A 249 2.48 -26.18 -2.77
C LEU A 249 2.69 -26.20 -4.30
N PRO A 250 1.79 -25.61 -5.10
CA PRO A 250 1.84 -25.71 -6.55
C PRO A 250 2.77 -24.66 -7.16
N VAL A 251 3.17 -24.90 -8.40
CA VAL A 251 3.60 -23.82 -9.30
C VAL A 251 2.35 -23.16 -9.87
N ILE A 252 2.28 -21.83 -9.78
CA ILE A 252 1.18 -21.02 -10.32
C ILE A 252 1.72 -20.05 -11.38
N ARG A 253 0.80 -19.41 -12.11
CA ARG A 253 1.13 -18.35 -13.08
C ARG A 253 0.57 -17.02 -12.57
N LEU A 254 1.43 -16.02 -12.49
CA LEU A 254 1.09 -14.66 -12.09
C LEU A 254 1.59 -13.71 -13.18
N ASN A 255 0.66 -13.03 -13.87
CA ASN A 255 0.97 -12.15 -15.00
C ASN A 255 1.91 -12.81 -16.04
N GLY A 256 1.63 -14.07 -16.39
CA GLY A 256 2.43 -14.87 -17.33
C GLY A 256 3.69 -15.52 -16.72
N ASN A 257 4.18 -15.02 -15.59
CA ASN A 257 5.40 -15.54 -14.96
C ASN A 257 5.10 -16.75 -14.07
N ALA A 258 5.97 -17.75 -14.09
CA ALA A 258 5.88 -18.88 -13.17
C ALA A 258 6.24 -18.44 -11.75
N CYS A 259 5.52 -18.96 -10.77
CA CYS A 259 5.79 -18.75 -9.34
C CYS A 259 5.74 -20.11 -8.64
N ASP A 260 6.88 -20.61 -8.19
CA ASP A 260 6.99 -21.89 -7.49
C ASP A 260 6.80 -21.67 -5.99
N LEU A 261 5.56 -21.80 -5.52
CA LEU A 261 5.20 -21.55 -4.13
C LEU A 261 5.96 -22.45 -3.14
N ASN A 262 6.33 -23.67 -3.57
CA ASN A 262 7.07 -24.62 -2.74
C ASN A 262 8.56 -24.27 -2.61
N ALA A 263 9.11 -23.50 -3.55
CA ALA A 263 10.52 -23.13 -3.57
C ALA A 263 10.75 -21.62 -3.35
N LEU A 264 9.70 -20.85 -3.05
CA LEU A 264 9.78 -19.43 -2.72
C LEU A 264 10.82 -19.19 -1.62
N ARG A 265 11.72 -18.24 -1.88
CA ARG A 265 12.76 -17.80 -0.94
C ARG A 265 12.52 -16.39 -0.43
N LEU A 266 11.90 -15.55 -1.25
CA LEU A 266 11.61 -14.15 -0.92
C LEU A 266 10.19 -13.80 -1.33
N VAL A 267 9.38 -13.39 -0.37
CA VAL A 267 8.14 -12.65 -0.61
C VAL A 267 8.37 -11.22 -0.17
N SER A 268 8.20 -10.26 -1.09
CA SER A 268 8.22 -8.84 -0.76
C SER A 268 6.81 -8.26 -0.77
N ILE A 269 6.51 -7.40 0.21
CA ILE A 269 5.18 -6.82 0.41
C ILE A 269 5.31 -5.30 0.41
N ASP A 270 4.67 -4.65 -0.57
CA ASP A 270 4.52 -3.19 -0.58
C ASP A 270 3.31 -2.77 0.25
N GLU A 271 3.37 -1.57 0.83
CA GLU A 271 2.36 -1.00 1.72
C GLU A 271 1.89 -1.95 2.83
N CYS A 272 2.82 -2.55 3.56
CA CYS A 272 2.57 -3.53 4.62
C CYS A 272 1.58 -3.07 5.71
N GLN A 273 1.40 -1.76 5.90
CA GLN A 273 0.38 -1.21 6.81
C GLN A 273 -1.07 -1.45 6.36
N ASP A 274 -1.28 -1.88 5.11
CA ASP A 274 -2.60 -2.20 4.55
C ASP A 274 -2.94 -3.69 4.68
N LEU A 275 -2.09 -4.50 5.34
CA LEU A 275 -2.40 -5.92 5.58
C LEU A 275 -3.64 -6.05 6.47
N SER A 276 -4.62 -6.81 6.00
CA SER A 276 -5.76 -7.29 6.81
C SER A 276 -5.44 -8.65 7.44
N PRO A 277 -6.27 -9.13 8.39
CA PRO A 277 -6.17 -10.50 8.88
C PRO A 277 -6.27 -11.55 7.77
N ALA A 278 -7.22 -11.41 6.84
CA ALA A 278 -7.33 -12.32 5.69
C ALA A 278 -6.05 -12.42 4.83
N PHE A 279 -5.45 -11.28 4.43
CA PHE A 279 -4.20 -11.29 3.67
C PHE A 279 -3.02 -11.82 4.49
N PHE A 280 -2.95 -11.48 5.77
CA PHE A 280 -1.93 -12.00 6.66
C PHE A 280 -2.01 -13.52 6.77
N HIS A 281 -3.19 -14.09 7.00
CA HIS A 281 -3.38 -15.54 7.06
C HIS A 281 -2.99 -16.25 5.76
N LEU A 282 -3.21 -15.62 4.59
CA LEU A 282 -2.75 -16.15 3.31
C LEU A 282 -1.21 -16.25 3.26
N ILE A 283 -0.50 -15.21 3.70
CA ILE A 283 0.98 -15.21 3.78
C ILE A 283 1.48 -16.22 4.81
N GLN A 284 0.83 -16.29 5.97
CA GLN A 284 1.16 -17.23 7.02
C GLN A 284 0.99 -18.67 6.53
N ALA A 285 -0.12 -18.99 5.85
CA ALA A 285 -0.34 -20.31 5.28
C ALA A 285 0.73 -20.72 4.26
N LEU A 286 1.22 -19.78 3.43
CA LEU A 286 2.36 -20.06 2.54
C LEU A 286 3.63 -20.37 3.33
N ARG A 287 3.91 -19.60 4.38
CA ARG A 287 5.11 -19.76 5.22
C ARG A 287 5.10 -21.06 6.01
N ASP A 288 3.98 -21.41 6.62
CA ASP A 288 3.82 -22.65 7.39
C ASP A 288 4.10 -23.88 6.51
N ARG A 289 3.80 -23.77 5.21
CA ARG A 289 4.03 -24.80 4.20
C ARG A 289 5.38 -24.70 3.49
N ASN A 290 6.09 -23.58 3.66
CA ASN A 290 7.42 -23.33 3.12
C ASN A 290 8.27 -22.53 4.13
N SER A 291 8.94 -23.25 5.04
CA SER A 291 9.79 -22.66 6.09
C SER A 291 11.03 -21.93 5.57
N SER A 292 11.38 -22.12 4.29
CA SER A 292 12.48 -21.43 3.61
C SER A 292 12.10 -20.04 3.07
N MET A 293 10.83 -19.65 3.17
CA MET A 293 10.32 -18.38 2.68
C MET A 293 10.62 -17.25 3.67
N GLY A 294 11.42 -16.26 3.24
CA GLY A 294 11.61 -14.99 3.94
C GLY A 294 10.65 -13.89 3.49
N VAL A 295 10.37 -12.93 4.35
CA VAL A 295 9.49 -11.78 4.08
C VAL A 295 10.25 -10.46 4.13
N TYR A 296 10.17 -9.67 3.06
CA TYR A 296 10.73 -8.30 3.01
C TYR A 296 9.60 -7.30 2.78
N ALA A 297 9.14 -6.67 3.84
CA ALA A 297 8.01 -5.77 3.81
C ALA A 297 8.45 -4.30 3.90
N VAL A 298 7.72 -3.41 3.22
CA VAL A 298 7.89 -1.96 3.38
C VAL A 298 6.52 -1.34 3.64
N GLY A 299 6.47 -0.35 4.52
CA GLY A 299 5.22 0.34 4.81
C GLY A 299 5.41 1.63 5.59
N ASP A 300 4.30 2.32 5.85
CA ASP A 300 4.24 3.55 6.63
C ASP A 300 2.94 3.59 7.43
N ALA A 301 3.02 3.41 8.75
CA ALA A 301 1.82 3.48 9.61
C ALA A 301 1.07 4.81 9.47
N TRP A 302 1.76 5.91 9.13
CA TRP A 302 1.13 7.22 8.92
C TRP A 302 0.30 7.29 7.63
N GLN A 303 0.44 6.31 6.72
CA GLN A 303 -0.35 6.19 5.49
C GLN A 303 -1.35 5.03 5.51
N SER A 304 -1.60 4.44 6.69
CA SER A 304 -2.68 3.47 6.86
C SER A 304 -4.00 4.24 6.95
N ILE A 305 -4.78 4.20 5.86
CA ILE A 305 -6.07 4.88 5.73
C ILE A 305 -7.14 3.93 5.18
N ASN A 306 -6.92 2.62 5.29
CA ASN A 306 -7.76 1.58 4.70
C ASN A 306 -8.37 0.68 5.78
N SER A 307 -8.48 1.14 7.05
CA SER A 307 -9.04 0.30 8.12
C SER A 307 -10.52 0.01 7.93
N PHE A 308 -11.25 0.93 7.28
CA PHE A 308 -12.62 0.73 6.80
C PHE A 308 -12.76 -0.40 5.77
N ALA A 309 -11.66 -0.84 5.14
CA ALA A 309 -11.59 -2.00 4.25
C ALA A 309 -10.96 -3.23 4.94
N GLY A 310 -10.87 -3.21 6.27
CA GLY A 310 -10.41 -4.34 7.08
C GLY A 310 -8.90 -4.42 7.31
N SER A 311 -8.10 -3.43 6.87
CA SER A 311 -6.66 -3.42 7.18
C SER A 311 -6.41 -3.23 8.68
N SER A 312 -5.39 -3.89 9.23
CA SER A 312 -5.00 -3.78 10.63
C SER A 312 -3.53 -3.37 10.77
N LEU A 313 -3.29 -2.28 11.51
CA LEU A 313 -1.94 -1.84 11.85
C LEU A 313 -1.19 -2.81 12.77
N GLU A 314 -1.89 -3.77 13.39
CA GLU A 314 -1.29 -4.80 14.24
C GLU A 314 -0.13 -5.53 13.55
N TYR A 315 -0.31 -5.95 12.30
CA TYR A 315 0.70 -6.69 11.54
C TYR A 315 1.92 -5.85 11.18
N PHE A 316 1.74 -4.53 11.08
CA PHE A 316 2.84 -3.60 10.86
C PHE A 316 3.55 -3.24 12.18
N ASN A 317 2.79 -2.90 13.23
CA ASN A 317 3.33 -2.46 14.52
C ASN A 317 3.98 -3.60 15.31
N HIS A 318 3.46 -4.82 15.18
CA HIS A 318 3.95 -6.01 15.89
C HIS A 318 4.50 -7.08 14.94
N PHE A 319 5.08 -6.66 13.81
CA PHE A 319 5.65 -7.53 12.78
C PHE A 319 6.53 -8.66 13.34
N GLU A 320 7.38 -8.38 14.33
CA GLU A 320 8.26 -9.36 14.98
C GLU A 320 7.52 -10.50 15.67
N ARG A 321 6.29 -10.26 16.16
CA ARG A 321 5.42 -11.29 16.74
C ARG A 321 5.05 -12.34 15.70
N TYR A 322 4.83 -11.93 14.46
CA TYR A 322 4.38 -12.79 13.37
C TYR A 322 5.54 -13.32 12.51
N PHE A 323 6.65 -12.57 12.45
CA PHE A 323 7.84 -12.91 11.70
C PHE A 323 9.06 -13.01 12.61
N PRO A 324 9.31 -14.18 13.24
CA PRO A 324 10.49 -14.41 14.06
C PRO A 324 11.79 -14.03 13.36
N GLN A 325 12.77 -13.54 14.14
CA GLN A 325 14.05 -13.02 13.64
C GLN A 325 13.91 -11.78 12.74
N ALA A 326 12.74 -11.11 12.72
CA ALA A 326 12.58 -9.89 11.95
C ALA A 326 13.49 -8.76 12.44
N ILE A 327 14.04 -8.01 11.49
CA ILE A 327 14.78 -6.78 11.75
C ILE A 327 14.01 -5.60 11.15
N ARG A 328 13.90 -4.52 11.92
CA ARG A 328 13.35 -3.24 11.44
C ARG A 328 14.44 -2.27 11.00
N SER A 329 14.13 -1.48 9.98
CA SER A 329 14.92 -0.31 9.58
C SER A 329 13.99 0.80 9.13
N THR A 330 14.48 2.05 9.14
CA THR A 330 13.71 3.23 8.75
C THR A 330 14.29 3.89 7.50
N LEU A 331 13.43 4.50 6.69
CA LEU A 331 13.79 5.42 5.60
C LEU A 331 13.03 6.71 5.83
N LEU A 332 13.73 7.79 6.19
CA LEU A 332 13.11 9.05 6.58
C LEU A 332 13.28 10.12 5.50
N THR A 333 14.31 10.03 4.67
CA THR A 333 14.64 11.07 3.70
C THR A 333 13.56 11.15 2.61
N ASN A 334 12.90 12.29 2.48
CA ASN A 334 11.89 12.56 1.46
C ASN A 334 12.54 13.19 0.23
N TYR A 335 12.44 12.50 -0.91
CA TYR A 335 13.00 12.93 -2.21
C TYR A 335 11.96 13.59 -3.12
N ARG A 336 10.68 13.57 -2.73
CA ARG A 336 9.53 14.00 -3.53
C ARG A 336 9.19 15.46 -3.27
N SER A 337 8.93 15.79 -2.01
CA SER A 337 8.29 17.02 -1.57
C SER A 337 9.30 17.99 -0.98
N CYS A 338 9.07 19.28 -1.22
CA CYS A 338 9.86 20.35 -0.64
C CYS A 338 9.65 20.49 0.88
N LYS A 339 10.63 21.07 1.56
CA LYS A 339 10.70 21.22 3.01
C LYS A 339 9.44 21.79 3.64
N ALA A 340 8.85 22.85 3.07
CA ALA A 340 7.63 23.44 3.60
C ALA A 340 6.46 22.44 3.71
N ILE A 341 6.33 21.53 2.73
CA ILE A 341 5.27 20.50 2.71
C ILE A 341 5.54 19.41 3.74
N VAL A 342 6.79 18.92 3.79
CA VAL A 342 7.21 17.85 4.71
C VAL A 342 7.09 18.31 6.16
N ASP A 343 7.60 19.50 6.48
CA ASP A 343 7.53 20.06 7.83
C ASP A 343 6.08 20.31 8.25
N ASN A 344 5.23 20.79 7.33
CA ASN A 344 3.81 20.98 7.63
C ASN A 344 3.10 19.64 7.89
N SER A 345 3.37 18.63 7.07
CA SER A 345 2.79 17.29 7.19
C SER A 345 3.26 16.60 8.49
N ASN A 346 4.53 16.75 8.87
CA ASN A 346 5.07 16.21 10.12
C ASN A 346 4.36 16.76 11.36
N LYS A 347 3.89 18.02 11.35
CA LYS A 347 3.13 18.62 12.47
C LYS A 347 1.85 17.85 12.79
N TRP A 348 1.18 17.30 11.76
CA TRP A 348 -0.04 16.49 11.93
C TRP A 348 0.21 15.17 12.65
N MET A 349 1.45 14.66 12.59
CA MET A 349 1.83 13.37 13.14
C MET A 349 2.75 13.50 14.37
N LYS A 350 2.81 14.70 14.98
CA LYS A 350 3.65 14.99 16.14
C LYS A 350 3.34 14.02 17.28
N GLY A 351 4.38 13.41 17.84
CA GLY A 351 4.28 12.44 18.94
C GLY A 351 3.95 11.00 18.50
N LEU A 352 3.76 10.74 17.20
CA LEU A 352 3.39 9.42 16.67
C LEU A 352 4.56 8.70 15.96
N GLY A 353 5.80 9.11 16.24
CA GLY A 353 7.05 8.56 15.69
C GLY A 353 7.90 9.60 14.94
N GLU A 354 8.98 9.13 14.32
CA GLU A 354 9.93 9.98 13.60
C GLU A 354 9.35 10.50 12.28
N GLY A 355 9.45 11.80 12.04
CA GLY A 355 8.98 12.45 10.81
C GLY A 355 9.87 12.22 9.60
N GLY A 356 9.36 12.56 8.42
CA GLY A 356 10.17 12.59 7.21
C GLY A 356 11.13 13.78 7.20
N ILE A 357 12.29 13.64 6.55
CA ILE A 357 13.32 14.68 6.44
C ILE A 357 13.40 15.10 4.97
N ALA A 358 13.02 16.35 4.65
CA ALA A 358 13.05 16.82 3.27
C ALA A 358 14.49 16.96 2.76
N LEU A 359 14.75 16.44 1.55
CA LEU A 359 15.99 16.69 0.83
C LEU A 359 15.93 17.99 0.00
N ARG A 360 14.72 18.36 -0.45
CA ARG A 360 14.49 19.53 -1.31
C ARG A 360 14.07 20.72 -0.46
N GLU A 361 14.79 21.82 -0.59
CA GLU A 361 14.41 23.08 0.06
C GLU A 361 13.19 23.75 -0.62
N GLY A 362 12.63 24.76 0.05
CA GLY A 362 11.54 25.59 -0.47
C GLY A 362 10.13 24.99 -0.32
N GLY A 363 9.28 25.28 -1.31
CA GLY A 363 7.85 24.94 -1.32
C GLY A 363 6.97 25.95 -0.56
N SER A 364 5.65 25.78 -0.66
CA SER A 364 4.68 26.66 -0.01
C SER A 364 3.45 25.91 0.49
N VAL A 365 2.93 26.35 1.64
CA VAL A 365 1.68 25.84 2.23
C VAL A 365 0.78 27.02 2.55
N GLU A 366 -0.41 27.04 1.95
CA GLU A 366 -1.43 28.06 2.16
C GLU A 366 -2.68 27.44 2.80
N ASN A 367 -3.27 28.14 3.77
CA ASN A 367 -4.55 27.75 4.37
C ASN A 367 -5.57 28.83 4.05
N LEU A 368 -6.51 28.54 3.15
CA LEU A 368 -7.59 29.43 2.78
C LEU A 368 -8.83 29.08 3.58
N LYS A 369 -9.46 30.08 4.20
CA LYS A 369 -10.76 29.94 4.86
C LYS A 369 -11.80 30.64 4.00
N ILE A 370 -12.78 29.91 3.51
CA ILE A 370 -13.85 30.44 2.66
C ILE A 370 -15.13 30.49 3.51
N SER A 371 -15.59 31.70 3.83
CA SER A 371 -16.84 31.88 4.58
C SER A 371 -18.04 31.74 3.64
N CYS A 372 -18.79 30.64 3.75
CA CYS A 372 -19.99 30.38 2.95
C CYS A 372 -21.23 31.21 3.34
N ARG A 373 -21.11 32.39 3.95
CA ARG A 373 -22.27 33.20 4.40
C ARG A 373 -22.36 34.55 3.68
N GLY A 374 -23.32 34.68 2.77
CA GLY A 374 -23.85 35.97 2.30
C GLY A 374 -23.91 36.17 0.77
N ILE A 375 -24.84 37.01 0.32
CA ILE A 375 -24.87 37.60 -1.03
C ILE A 375 -23.58 38.43 -1.17
N GLY A 376 -22.63 37.95 -2.00
CA GLY A 376 -21.29 38.55 -2.17
C GLY A 376 -20.13 37.74 -1.58
N GLY A 377 -20.36 36.58 -0.97
CA GLY A 377 -19.29 35.66 -0.56
C GLY A 377 -18.69 34.91 -1.75
N VAL A 378 -17.36 34.84 -1.82
CA VAL A 378 -16.66 34.06 -2.87
C VAL A 378 -16.96 32.57 -2.68
N SER A 379 -17.46 31.91 -3.72
CA SER A 379 -17.76 30.49 -3.66
C SER A 379 -16.48 29.66 -3.62
N VAL A 380 -16.51 28.51 -2.93
CA VAL A 380 -15.46 27.47 -3.05
C VAL A 380 -15.25 27.10 -4.53
N HIS A 381 -16.32 27.11 -5.32
CA HIS A 381 -16.26 26.85 -6.76
C HIS A 381 -15.43 27.87 -7.52
N GLU A 382 -15.65 29.16 -7.29
CA GLU A 382 -14.92 30.24 -7.97
C GLU A 382 -13.46 30.26 -7.54
N THR A 383 -13.21 30.15 -6.23
CA THR A 383 -11.86 30.09 -5.68
C THR A 383 -11.07 28.92 -6.27
N LEU A 384 -11.68 27.74 -6.34
CA LEU A 384 -11.01 26.56 -6.88
C LEU A 384 -10.68 26.72 -8.37
N LYS A 385 -11.61 27.28 -9.17
CA LYS A 385 -11.35 27.58 -10.59
C LYS A 385 -10.20 28.54 -10.76
N GLU A 386 -10.16 29.63 -9.97
CA GLU A 386 -9.06 30.58 -10.01
C GLU A 386 -7.73 29.94 -9.64
N LEU A 387 -7.70 29.15 -8.57
CA LEU A 387 -6.49 28.45 -8.13
C LEU A 387 -5.98 27.51 -9.21
N VAL A 388 -6.86 26.72 -9.83
CA VAL A 388 -6.48 25.79 -10.92
C VAL A 388 -6.02 26.56 -12.16
N ALA A 389 -6.71 27.62 -12.56
CA ALA A 389 -6.38 28.40 -13.75
C ALA A 389 -5.04 29.16 -13.64
N ARG A 390 -4.59 29.45 -12.41
CA ARG A 390 -3.27 30.05 -12.16
C ARG A 390 -2.11 29.06 -12.38
N GLU A 391 -2.38 27.75 -12.42
CA GLU A 391 -1.37 26.69 -12.43
C GLU A 391 -1.09 26.11 -13.81
N ARG A 392 -0.67 26.96 -14.76
CA ARG A 392 -0.62 26.60 -16.19
C ARG A 392 0.38 25.48 -16.54
N ASP A 393 1.56 25.47 -15.93
CA ASP A 393 2.67 24.57 -16.31
C ASP A 393 2.97 23.48 -15.27
N ARG A 394 2.10 23.32 -14.28
CA ARG A 394 2.31 22.41 -13.15
C ARG A 394 1.20 21.40 -13.05
N SER A 395 1.52 20.16 -12.71
CA SER A 395 0.49 19.15 -12.44
C SER A 395 -0.33 19.56 -11.21
N VAL A 396 -1.67 19.49 -11.31
CA VAL A 396 -2.58 19.86 -10.22
C VAL A 396 -3.41 18.65 -9.78
N LEU A 397 -3.49 18.44 -8.47
CA LEU A 397 -4.32 17.41 -7.86
C LEU A 397 -5.28 18.05 -6.85
N VAL A 398 -6.58 17.99 -7.16
CA VAL A 398 -7.64 18.39 -6.25
C VAL A 398 -8.10 17.18 -5.44
N LEU A 399 -8.06 17.31 -4.12
CA LEU A 399 -8.39 16.23 -3.20
C LEU A 399 -9.60 16.58 -2.36
N ALA A 400 -10.53 15.64 -2.24
CA ALA A 400 -11.68 15.73 -1.34
C ALA A 400 -11.77 14.48 -0.44
N ARG A 401 -12.52 14.58 0.66
CA ARG A 401 -12.76 13.43 1.56
C ARG A 401 -13.72 12.39 0.97
N ARG A 402 -14.71 12.84 0.19
CA ARG A 402 -15.81 12.04 -0.35
C ARG A 402 -15.97 12.27 -1.86
N ASN A 403 -16.73 11.39 -2.51
CA ASN A 403 -17.05 11.50 -3.94
C ASN A 403 -17.99 12.68 -4.25
N ILE A 404 -18.69 13.20 -3.25
CA ILE A 404 -19.47 14.44 -3.33
C ILE A 404 -18.81 15.43 -2.37
N CYS A 405 -18.50 16.62 -2.88
CA CYS A 405 -17.87 17.68 -2.09
C CYS A 405 -18.42 19.02 -2.53
N HIS A 406 -18.83 19.84 -1.54
CA HIS A 406 -19.48 21.13 -1.77
C HIS A 406 -20.69 21.07 -2.75
N GLY A 407 -21.50 20.00 -2.66
CA GLY A 407 -22.72 19.86 -3.46
C GLY A 407 -22.52 19.41 -4.91
N LYS A 408 -21.30 18.99 -5.28
CA LYS A 408 -20.98 18.48 -6.63
C LYS A 408 -20.15 17.21 -6.52
N ASP A 409 -20.42 16.24 -7.38
CA ASP A 409 -19.63 15.01 -7.47
C ASP A 409 -18.26 15.25 -8.12
N LEU A 410 -17.27 14.41 -7.80
CA LEU A 410 -15.90 14.60 -8.28
C LEU A 410 -15.74 14.44 -9.80
N THR A 411 -16.63 13.71 -10.48
CA THR A 411 -16.59 13.57 -11.95
C THR A 411 -17.03 14.85 -12.63
N SER A 412 -18.08 15.49 -12.11
CA SER A 412 -18.49 16.82 -12.51
C SER A 412 -17.40 17.86 -12.25
N TRP A 413 -16.74 17.81 -11.09
CA TRP A 413 -15.57 18.64 -10.80
C TRP A 413 -14.43 18.42 -11.80
N GLN A 414 -14.10 17.16 -12.08
CA GLN A 414 -13.06 16.81 -13.04
C GLN A 414 -13.37 17.40 -14.42
N THR A 415 -14.60 17.22 -14.91
CA THR A 415 -15.03 17.71 -16.23
C THR A 415 -14.90 19.23 -16.34
N GLU A 416 -15.29 19.95 -15.29
CA GLU A 416 -15.23 21.40 -15.27
C GLU A 416 -13.81 21.94 -15.18
N LEU A 417 -12.99 21.40 -14.28
CA LEU A 417 -11.61 21.86 -14.08
C LEU A 417 -10.69 21.49 -15.25
N SER A 418 -10.93 20.36 -15.93
CA SER A 418 -10.19 19.99 -17.14
C SER A 418 -10.33 21.00 -18.29
N ARG A 419 -11.36 21.86 -18.28
CA ARG A 419 -11.51 22.95 -19.26
C ARG A 419 -10.58 24.12 -18.98
N LEU A 420 -10.11 24.25 -17.74
CA LEU A 420 -9.25 25.34 -17.29
C LEU A 420 -7.77 24.94 -17.28
N HIS A 421 -7.49 23.66 -17.03
CA HIS A 421 -6.13 23.14 -16.96
C HIS A 421 -6.05 21.69 -17.46
N ALA A 422 -5.09 21.41 -18.34
CA ALA A 422 -4.99 20.12 -19.00
C ALA A 422 -4.52 18.98 -18.07
N ASP A 423 -3.65 19.28 -17.09
CA ASP A 423 -3.10 18.30 -16.14
C ASP A 423 -3.68 18.51 -14.73
N VAL A 424 -5.01 18.58 -14.66
CA VAL A 424 -5.75 18.55 -13.38
C VAL A 424 -6.38 17.19 -13.17
N ARG A 425 -6.24 16.67 -11.96
CA ARG A 425 -6.90 15.44 -11.51
C ARG A 425 -7.70 15.71 -10.26
N VAL A 426 -8.93 15.21 -10.19
CA VAL A 426 -9.82 15.34 -9.04
C VAL A 426 -10.07 13.96 -8.47
N LYS A 427 -9.75 13.75 -7.19
CA LYS A 427 -9.83 12.44 -6.54
C LYS A 427 -10.24 12.55 -5.09
N THR A 428 -10.79 11.47 -4.55
CA THR A 428 -10.81 11.31 -3.09
C THR A 428 -9.39 11.07 -2.57
N VAL A 429 -9.13 11.40 -1.30
CA VAL A 429 -7.82 11.13 -0.69
C VAL A 429 -7.43 9.64 -0.78
N HIS A 430 -8.39 8.74 -0.56
CA HIS A 430 -8.18 7.29 -0.71
C HIS A 430 -7.74 6.90 -2.13
N ALA A 431 -8.46 7.39 -3.16
CA ALA A 431 -8.14 7.12 -4.55
C ALA A 431 -6.84 7.80 -5.03
N ALA A 432 -6.38 8.82 -4.30
CA ALA A 432 -5.12 9.52 -4.56
C ALA A 432 -3.91 8.85 -3.90
N LYS A 433 -4.08 7.77 -3.12
CA LYS A 433 -2.95 7.01 -2.58
C LYS A 433 -2.08 6.49 -3.74
N GLY A 434 -0.80 6.84 -3.73
CA GLY A 434 0.13 6.58 -4.82
C GLY A 434 0.14 7.60 -5.97
N SER A 435 -0.82 8.53 -6.02
CA SER A 435 -0.75 9.70 -6.92
C SER A 435 0.13 10.80 -6.30
N GLU A 436 0.66 11.70 -7.12
CA GLU A 436 1.39 12.90 -6.69
C GLU A 436 1.26 13.99 -7.76
N ALA A 437 1.39 15.24 -7.33
CA ALA A 437 1.33 16.41 -8.20
C ALA A 437 2.21 17.54 -7.66
N ASP A 438 2.57 18.49 -8.53
CA ASP A 438 3.37 19.64 -8.14
C ASP A 438 2.57 20.57 -7.22
N VAL A 439 1.27 20.70 -7.49
CA VAL A 439 0.31 21.46 -6.70
C VAL A 439 -0.82 20.55 -6.21
N VAL A 440 -1.12 20.60 -4.91
CA VAL A 440 -2.30 19.95 -4.33
C VAL A 440 -3.24 20.97 -3.74
N LEU A 441 -4.51 20.88 -4.12
CA LEU A 441 -5.62 21.65 -3.56
C LEU A 441 -6.47 20.70 -2.72
N PHE A 442 -6.37 20.77 -1.40
CA PHE A 442 -7.11 19.89 -0.49
C PHE A 442 -8.37 20.60 0.02
N LEU A 443 -9.53 20.13 -0.44
CA LEU A 443 -10.85 20.58 -0.02
C LEU A 443 -11.21 19.90 1.29
N LYS A 444 -11.07 20.63 2.39
CA LYS A 444 -11.32 20.13 3.74
C LYS A 444 -12.74 20.50 4.15
N GLU A 445 -13.62 19.51 4.20
CA GLU A 445 -14.95 19.65 4.77
C GLU A 445 -14.93 19.43 6.30
N PRO A 446 -15.81 20.09 7.08
CA PRO A 446 -16.01 19.74 8.48
C PRO A 446 -16.48 18.28 8.59
N GLY A 447 -15.88 17.53 9.52
CA GLY A 447 -16.08 16.09 9.64
C GLY A 447 -17.53 15.70 9.87
N THR A 448 -18.05 14.77 9.08
CA THR A 448 -19.37 14.15 9.25
C THR A 448 -19.18 12.78 9.90
N GLY A 449 -18.75 12.76 11.17
CA GLY A 449 -18.55 11.52 11.95
C GLY A 449 -19.82 10.96 12.60
N GLY A 450 -21.02 11.35 12.14
CA GLY A 450 -22.30 10.98 12.76
C GLY A 450 -23.16 10.06 11.90
N GLY A 451 -24.09 9.35 12.54
CA GLY A 451 -25.13 8.57 11.87
C GLY A 451 -24.69 7.17 11.44
N ARG A 452 -24.97 6.80 10.17
CA ARG A 452 -24.82 5.45 9.63
C ARG A 452 -23.40 4.88 9.78
N LEU A 453 -22.36 5.67 9.51
CA LEU A 453 -20.97 5.19 9.63
C LEU A 453 -20.60 4.82 11.07
N ALA A 454 -21.07 5.56 12.07
CA ALA A 454 -20.81 5.25 13.47
C ALA A 454 -21.41 3.90 13.88
N CYS A 455 -22.63 3.60 13.41
CA CYS A 455 -23.28 2.30 13.62
C CYS A 455 -22.46 1.15 12.99
N LEU A 456 -22.02 1.31 11.73
CA LEU A 456 -21.21 0.30 11.04
C LEU A 456 -19.86 0.08 11.73
N ASN A 457 -19.20 1.16 12.19
CA ASN A 457 -17.96 1.08 12.96
C ASN A 457 -18.17 0.31 14.27
N GLY A 458 -19.27 0.57 14.98
CA GLY A 458 -19.64 -0.16 16.20
C GLY A 458 -19.78 -1.67 15.97
N LEU A 459 -20.47 -2.08 14.90
CA LEU A 459 -20.58 -3.50 14.52
C LEU A 459 -19.21 -4.13 14.21
N LEU A 460 -18.31 -3.37 13.57
CA LEU A 460 -16.94 -3.81 13.27
C LEU A 460 -16.02 -3.76 14.50
N GLY A 461 -16.48 -3.25 15.65
CA GLY A 461 -15.69 -3.06 16.86
C GLY A 461 -14.60 -1.99 16.71
N ILE A 462 -14.81 -1.00 15.83
CA ILE A 462 -13.89 0.11 15.61
C ILE A 462 -14.23 1.22 16.62
N MET A 463 -13.23 1.65 17.39
CA MET A 463 -13.40 2.68 18.41
C MET A 463 -13.28 4.09 17.83
N ASP A 464 -13.90 5.09 18.48
CA ASP A 464 -13.83 6.50 18.05
C ASP A 464 -12.38 7.01 17.95
N ALA A 465 -11.53 6.62 18.90
CA ALA A 465 -10.10 6.96 18.87
C ALA A 465 -9.38 6.41 17.61
N GLU A 466 -9.81 5.26 17.09
CA GLU A 466 -9.26 4.70 15.84
C GLU A 466 -9.75 5.48 14.63
N VAL A 467 -11.01 5.91 14.62
CA VAL A 467 -11.59 6.77 13.58
C VAL A 467 -10.87 8.12 13.54
N GLU A 468 -10.67 8.77 14.69
CA GLU A 468 -9.92 10.03 14.78
C GLU A 468 -8.48 9.87 14.31
N ALA A 469 -7.83 8.77 14.68
CA ALA A 469 -6.48 8.46 14.22
C ALA A 469 -6.43 8.22 12.70
N GLU A 470 -7.45 7.61 12.11
CA GLU A 470 -7.57 7.46 10.66
C GLU A 470 -7.81 8.80 9.95
N GLU A 471 -8.70 9.66 10.43
CA GLU A 471 -8.94 10.98 9.85
C GLU A 471 -7.67 11.85 9.89
N ARG A 472 -6.88 11.79 10.96
CA ARG A 472 -5.55 12.43 11.03
C ARG A 472 -4.58 11.89 9.96
N ARG A 473 -4.56 10.57 9.74
CA ARG A 473 -3.72 9.92 8.70
C ARG A 473 -4.21 10.28 7.30
N LEU A 474 -5.52 10.41 7.09
CA LEU A 474 -6.12 10.89 5.85
C LEU A 474 -5.62 12.29 5.50
N GLU A 475 -5.63 13.21 6.48
CA GLU A 475 -5.07 14.54 6.28
C GLU A 475 -3.58 14.44 5.91
N TYR A 476 -2.77 13.73 6.69
CA TYR A 476 -1.35 13.51 6.36
C TYR A 476 -1.13 12.95 4.94
N VAL A 477 -1.93 11.96 4.51
CA VAL A 477 -1.86 11.41 3.15
C VAL A 477 -2.17 12.48 2.11
N ALA A 478 -3.21 13.28 2.30
CA ALA A 478 -3.59 14.35 1.40
C ALA A 478 -2.47 15.38 1.23
N LEU A 479 -1.89 15.86 2.34
CA LEU A 479 -0.82 16.87 2.32
C LEU A 479 0.44 16.34 1.64
N THR A 480 0.81 15.07 1.88
CA THR A 480 2.02 14.44 1.32
C THR A 480 1.92 14.07 -0.16
N ARG A 481 0.79 14.34 -0.83
CA ARG A 481 0.67 14.22 -2.29
C ARG A 481 1.32 15.40 -3.04
N ALA A 482 1.54 16.52 -2.36
CA ALA A 482 2.11 17.73 -2.94
C ALA A 482 3.63 17.63 -3.05
N ARG A 483 4.20 18.04 -4.18
CA ARG A 483 5.65 18.19 -4.34
C ARG A 483 6.14 19.60 -3.99
N GLN A 484 5.45 20.64 -4.44
CA GLN A 484 5.93 22.03 -4.34
C GLN A 484 4.97 22.97 -3.61
N ARG A 485 3.67 22.96 -3.97
CA ARG A 485 2.66 23.86 -3.42
C ARG A 485 1.47 23.07 -2.87
N LEU A 486 1.03 23.45 -1.70
CA LEU A 486 -0.13 22.86 -1.04
C LEU A 486 -1.08 23.99 -0.63
N VAL A 487 -2.33 23.90 -1.04
CA VAL A 487 -3.39 24.82 -0.61
C VAL A 487 -4.46 23.99 0.09
N VAL A 488 -4.68 24.26 1.37
CA VAL A 488 -5.78 23.68 2.13
C VAL A 488 -6.93 24.67 2.13
N VAL A 489 -8.05 24.29 1.53
CA VAL A 489 -9.27 25.10 1.44
C VAL A 489 -10.24 24.59 2.51
N LYS A 490 -10.61 25.48 3.44
CA LYS A 490 -11.48 25.20 4.59
C LYS A 490 -12.75 26.04 4.56
#